data_AF-A0A7Y9BKK7-F1
#
_entry.id   AF-A0A7Y9BKK7-F1
#
_cell.length_a   1.000
_cell.length_b   1.000
_cell.length_c   1.000
_cell.angle_alpha   90.00
_cell.angle_beta   90.00
_cell.angle_gamma   90.00
#
_symmetry.space_group_name_H-M   'P 1'
#
loop_
_entity.id
_entity.type
_entity.pdbx_description
1 polymer ?
#
loop_
_entity_poly.entity_id
_entity_poly.type
_entity_poly.pdbx_seq_one_letter_code
_entity_poly.pdbx_strand_id
1 'polypeptide(L)'
;MTTLATSTSLADQAAQQLLQRDVWYGLSGVLVTGEAVARHLTAAAGLMERKGWDPQLYAPFSGHHLCDALTSTRDDCMGDADTQFVGRSVLETVLRISTGSSYVDYEVWSEHPMRTLGEVLTACRTASALALQHGPGPQVAGSELDAGER
;
A
#
# COMPACT_ATOMS: atom_id res chain seq x y z
N MET A 1 -13.66 34.04 -5.13
CA MET A 1 -14.32 32.93 -4.42
C MET A 1 -13.81 31.65 -5.06
N THR A 2 -12.89 30.95 -4.38
CA THR A 2 -12.20 29.77 -4.92
C THR A 2 -12.90 28.53 -4.40
N THR A 3 -13.45 27.76 -5.33
CA THR A 3 -14.31 26.60 -5.07
C THR A 3 -13.48 25.41 -4.58
N LEU A 4 -13.92 24.79 -3.49
CA LEU A 4 -13.41 23.53 -2.94
C LEU A 4 -13.72 22.38 -3.91
N ALA A 5 -12.80 22.08 -4.82
CA ALA A 5 -12.91 20.94 -5.72
C ALA A 5 -11.55 20.23 -5.79
N THR A 6 -11.20 19.45 -4.76
CA THR A 6 -9.88 18.79 -4.77
C THR A 6 -9.80 17.43 -4.08
N SER A 7 -10.68 17.09 -3.14
CA SER A 7 -10.55 15.82 -2.39
C SER A 7 -11.17 14.61 -3.10
N THR A 8 -12.30 14.79 -3.80
CA THR A 8 -13.00 13.68 -4.50
C THR A 8 -12.21 13.20 -5.72
N SER A 9 -11.55 14.10 -6.45
CA SER A 9 -10.81 13.73 -7.67
C SER A 9 -9.55 12.91 -7.41
N LEU A 10 -8.89 13.09 -6.26
CA LEU A 10 -7.67 12.36 -5.92
C LEU A 10 -7.97 10.90 -5.54
N ALA A 11 -9.01 10.67 -4.74
CA ALA A 11 -9.46 9.32 -4.42
C ALA A 11 -9.92 8.58 -5.68
N ASP A 12 -10.66 9.25 -6.57
CA ASP A 12 -11.13 8.65 -7.84
C ASP A 12 -9.98 8.30 -8.80
N GLN A 13 -8.94 9.15 -8.88
CA GLN A 13 -7.75 8.85 -9.68
C GLN A 13 -6.95 7.67 -9.12
N ALA A 14 -6.86 7.57 -7.79
CA ALA A 14 -6.20 6.44 -7.13
C ALA A 14 -6.96 5.15 -7.40
N ALA A 15 -8.28 5.18 -7.25
CA ALA A 15 -9.15 4.09 -7.62
C ALA A 15 -8.94 3.66 -9.08
N GLN A 16 -8.89 4.61 -10.03
CA GLN A 16 -8.72 4.30 -11.45
C GLN A 16 -7.38 3.62 -11.77
N GLN A 17 -6.29 4.01 -11.11
CA GLN A 17 -5.00 3.33 -11.26
C GLN A 17 -5.00 1.95 -10.59
N LEU A 18 -5.62 1.82 -9.42
CA LEU A 18 -5.76 0.55 -8.73
C LEU A 18 -6.71 -0.42 -9.46
N LEU A 19 -7.61 0.05 -10.31
CA LEU A 19 -8.40 -0.83 -11.18
C LEU A 19 -7.57 -1.50 -12.28
N GLN A 20 -6.33 -1.05 -12.53
CA GLN A 20 -5.42 -1.74 -13.44
C GLN A 20 -4.96 -3.06 -12.80
N ARG A 21 -5.40 -4.18 -13.36
CA ARG A 21 -5.14 -5.53 -12.83
C ARG A 21 -3.65 -5.84 -12.67
N ASP A 22 -2.81 -5.28 -13.52
CA ASP A 22 -1.37 -5.54 -13.54
C ASP A 22 -0.66 -5.06 -12.26
N VAL A 23 -1.23 -4.06 -11.56
CA VAL A 23 -0.71 -3.54 -10.28
C VAL A 23 -0.79 -4.58 -9.17
N TRP A 24 -1.68 -5.57 -9.30
CA TRP A 24 -1.99 -6.54 -8.25
C TRP A 24 -1.23 -7.86 -8.38
N TYR A 25 -0.39 -8.03 -9.39
CA TYR A 25 0.46 -9.20 -9.50
C TYR A 25 1.75 -8.97 -8.72
N GLY A 26 2.04 -9.89 -7.81
CA GLY A 26 3.29 -9.93 -7.06
C GLY A 26 4.49 -10.31 -7.94
N LEU A 27 5.68 -10.29 -7.33
CA LEU A 27 6.93 -10.68 -7.99
C LEU A 27 6.93 -12.14 -8.48
N SER A 28 6.15 -13.01 -7.85
CA SER A 28 5.98 -14.40 -8.27
C SER A 28 5.02 -14.56 -9.47
N GLY A 29 4.30 -13.51 -9.85
CA GLY A 29 3.20 -13.57 -10.81
C GLY A 29 1.86 -14.03 -10.22
N VAL A 30 1.75 -14.17 -8.90
CA VAL A 30 0.47 -14.45 -8.22
C VAL A 30 -0.34 -13.17 -8.05
N LEU A 31 -1.65 -13.26 -8.30
CA LEU A 31 -2.58 -12.18 -8.03
C LEU A 31 -2.77 -12.01 -6.51
N VAL A 32 -2.38 -10.87 -5.98
CA VAL A 32 -2.52 -10.50 -4.57
C VAL A 32 -3.87 -9.81 -4.35
N THR A 33 -4.57 -10.18 -3.29
CA THR A 33 -5.87 -9.58 -2.95
C THR A 33 -5.70 -8.22 -2.29
N GLY A 34 -6.71 -7.36 -2.45
CA GLY A 34 -6.79 -6.08 -1.75
C GLY A 34 -6.74 -6.22 -0.23
N GLU A 35 -7.38 -7.27 0.30
CA GLU A 35 -7.38 -7.57 1.73
C GLU A 35 -5.99 -7.95 2.25
N ALA A 36 -5.23 -8.77 1.51
CA ALA A 36 -3.87 -9.14 1.91
C ALA A 36 -2.95 -7.92 1.98
N VAL A 37 -3.02 -7.05 0.97
CA VAL A 37 -2.25 -5.79 0.93
C VAL A 37 -2.67 -4.85 2.05
N ALA A 38 -3.97 -4.67 2.28
CA ALA A 38 -4.48 -3.83 3.36
C ALA A 38 -4.01 -4.32 4.74
N ARG A 39 -4.05 -5.64 4.97
CA ARG A 39 -3.57 -6.24 6.21
C ARG A 39 -2.08 -5.99 6.42
N HIS A 40 -1.27 -6.17 5.39
CA HIS A 40 0.17 -5.94 5.43
C HIS A 40 0.53 -4.48 5.72
N LEU A 41 -0.08 -3.53 4.99
CA LEU A 41 0.15 -2.08 5.20
C LEU A 41 -0.30 -1.61 6.58
N THR A 42 -1.42 -2.14 7.08
CA THR A 42 -1.93 -1.84 8.42
C THR A 42 -0.99 -2.37 9.51
N ALA A 43 -0.47 -3.58 9.34
CA ALA A 43 0.47 -4.18 10.27
C ALA A 43 1.81 -3.44 10.31
N ALA A 44 2.33 -3.02 9.14
CA ALA A 44 3.54 -2.20 9.05
C ALA A 44 3.37 -0.84 9.76
N ALA A 45 2.27 -0.14 9.49
CA ALA A 45 1.96 1.12 10.18
C ALA A 45 1.84 0.91 11.70
N GLY A 46 1.16 -0.15 12.13
CA GLY A 46 1.03 -0.50 13.53
C GLY A 46 2.39 -0.82 14.19
N LEU A 47 3.31 -1.47 13.48
CA LEU A 47 4.65 -1.74 13.98
C LEU A 47 5.43 -0.44 14.22
N MET A 48 5.45 0.46 13.22
CA MET A 48 6.13 1.74 13.34
C MET A 48 5.56 2.60 14.47
N GLU A 49 4.24 2.67 14.58
CA GLU A 49 3.54 3.42 15.63
C GLU A 49 3.88 2.89 17.03
N ARG A 50 3.77 1.56 17.24
CA ARG A 50 4.05 0.94 18.55
C ARG A 50 5.50 1.09 18.98
N LYS A 51 6.44 1.11 18.03
CA LYS A 51 7.87 1.17 18.31
C LYS A 51 8.44 2.59 18.23
N GLY A 52 7.64 3.58 17.80
CA GLY A 52 8.10 4.95 17.62
C GLY A 52 9.18 5.07 16.54
N TRP A 53 9.06 4.30 15.46
CA TRP A 53 9.99 4.29 14.32
C TRP A 53 9.85 5.57 13.48
N ASP A 54 10.23 6.70 14.08
CA ASP A 54 10.23 8.00 13.42
C ASP A 54 11.43 8.09 12.47
N PRO A 55 11.22 8.24 11.15
CA PRO A 55 12.30 8.26 10.18
C PRO A 55 13.33 9.37 10.44
N GLN A 56 12.99 10.40 11.20
CA GLN A 56 13.89 11.50 11.53
C GLN A 56 14.80 11.24 12.74
N LEU A 57 14.46 10.24 13.57
CA LEU A 57 15.24 9.88 14.77
C LEU A 57 16.27 8.78 14.49
N TYR A 58 16.15 8.09 13.36
CA TYR A 58 16.96 6.94 13.03
C TYR A 58 17.84 7.20 11.81
N ALA A 59 19.10 6.77 11.89
CA ALA A 59 20.01 6.85 10.75
C ALA A 59 19.50 5.97 9.58
N PRO A 60 19.84 6.30 8.32
CA PRO A 60 19.58 5.41 7.19
C PRO A 60 20.10 3.98 7.47
N PHE A 61 19.37 2.98 7.00
CA PHE A 61 19.68 1.55 7.18
C PHE A 61 19.68 1.04 8.63
N SER A 62 19.09 1.77 9.59
CA SER A 62 19.07 1.34 10.98
C SER A 62 18.10 0.19 11.28
N GLY A 63 17.28 -0.24 10.32
CA GLY A 63 16.22 -1.23 10.56
C GLY A 63 14.93 -0.64 11.15
N HIS A 64 14.73 0.68 11.03
CA HIS A 64 13.61 1.40 11.67
C HIS A 64 12.89 2.36 10.70
N HIS A 65 12.99 2.13 9.39
CA HIS A 65 12.30 2.90 8.38
C HIS A 65 11.08 2.16 7.85
N LEU A 66 10.30 2.81 6.98
CA LEU A 66 9.10 2.19 6.42
C LEU A 66 9.41 0.92 5.61
N CYS A 67 10.52 0.90 4.87
CA CYS A 67 10.97 -0.31 4.16
C CYS A 67 11.23 -1.49 5.12
N ASP A 68 11.81 -1.20 6.29
CA ASP A 68 12.07 -2.19 7.34
C ASP A 68 10.78 -2.67 7.99
N ALA A 69 9.79 -1.78 8.16
CA ALA A 69 8.48 -2.17 8.70
C ALA A 69 7.71 -3.09 7.74
N LEU A 70 7.72 -2.79 6.44
CA LEU A 70 7.13 -3.66 5.41
C LEU A 70 7.86 -5.02 5.38
N THR A 71 9.18 -5.02 5.49
CA THR A 71 9.97 -6.26 5.54
C THR A 71 9.72 -7.06 6.81
N SER A 72 9.69 -6.43 7.98
CA SER A 72 9.45 -7.10 9.27
C SER A 72 8.05 -7.70 9.36
N THR A 73 7.06 -7.03 8.75
CA THR A 73 5.67 -7.50 8.72
C THR A 73 5.51 -8.78 7.90
N ARG A 74 6.35 -8.97 6.88
CA ARG A 74 6.46 -10.25 6.16
C ARG A 74 6.89 -11.38 7.10
N ASP A 75 7.87 -11.09 7.94
CA ASP A 75 8.47 -12.09 8.83
C ASP A 75 7.54 -12.48 10.01
N ASP A 76 6.55 -11.64 10.33
CA ASP A 76 5.45 -11.92 11.28
C ASP A 76 4.25 -12.66 10.66
N CYS A 77 4.41 -13.26 9.47
CA CYS A 77 3.35 -13.95 8.71
C CYS A 77 2.17 -13.04 8.29
N MET A 78 2.35 -11.72 8.30
CA MET A 78 1.34 -10.75 7.86
C MET A 78 1.55 -10.33 6.41
N GLY A 79 2.13 -11.21 5.60
CA GLY A 79 2.37 -11.05 4.17
C GLY A 79 3.55 -11.90 3.69
N ASP A 80 3.84 -11.81 2.41
CA ASP A 80 5.00 -12.41 1.72
C ASP A 80 5.67 -11.35 0.82
N ALA A 81 6.66 -11.77 0.02
CA ALA A 81 7.35 -10.87 -0.91
C ALA A 81 6.40 -10.27 -1.95
N ASP A 82 5.36 -10.99 -2.37
CA ASP A 82 4.36 -10.52 -3.32
C ASP A 82 3.50 -9.42 -2.71
N THR A 83 3.01 -9.66 -1.50
CA THR A 83 2.19 -8.71 -0.74
C THR A 83 2.97 -7.42 -0.45
N GLN A 84 4.25 -7.55 -0.09
CA GLN A 84 5.15 -6.40 0.11
C GLN A 84 5.30 -5.59 -1.17
N PHE A 85 5.57 -6.24 -2.31
CA PHE A 85 5.77 -5.59 -3.60
C PHE A 85 4.52 -4.85 -4.09
N VAL A 86 3.36 -5.50 -3.99
CA VAL A 86 2.09 -4.85 -4.35
C VAL A 86 1.77 -3.73 -3.37
N GLY A 87 2.00 -3.92 -2.06
CA GLY A 87 1.82 -2.87 -1.05
C GLY A 87 2.66 -1.62 -1.32
N ARG A 88 3.93 -1.79 -1.74
CA ARG A 88 4.78 -0.69 -2.23
C ARG A 88 4.12 0.05 -3.40
N SER A 89 3.66 -0.69 -4.41
CA SER A 89 3.07 -0.12 -5.63
C SER A 89 1.80 0.69 -5.33
N VAL A 90 0.96 0.19 -4.41
CA VAL A 90 -0.24 0.91 -3.93
C VAL A 90 0.17 2.18 -3.20
N LEU A 91 1.17 2.11 -2.31
CA LEU A 91 1.64 3.27 -1.55
C LEU A 91 2.21 4.36 -2.45
N GLU A 92 3.09 4.01 -3.40
CA GLU A 92 3.64 4.94 -4.38
C GLU A 92 2.55 5.59 -5.23
N THR A 93 1.49 4.85 -5.57
CA THR A 93 0.32 5.38 -6.27
C THR A 93 -0.38 6.47 -5.45
N VAL A 94 -0.65 6.20 -4.16
CA VAL A 94 -1.24 7.18 -3.24
C VAL A 94 -0.34 8.41 -3.09
N LEU A 95 0.97 8.21 -2.99
CA LEU A 95 1.93 9.30 -2.84
C LEU A 95 2.04 10.16 -4.10
N ARG A 96 2.11 9.57 -5.29
CA ARG A 96 2.10 10.33 -6.56
C ARG A 96 0.87 11.22 -6.66
N ILE A 97 -0.29 10.66 -6.34
CA ILE A 97 -1.57 11.37 -6.43
C ILE A 97 -1.64 12.49 -5.39
N SER A 98 -1.34 12.20 -4.13
CA SER A 98 -1.39 13.21 -3.06
C SER A 98 -0.38 14.34 -3.23
N THR A 99 0.78 14.06 -3.83
CA THR A 99 1.82 15.09 -4.08
C THR A 99 1.68 15.79 -5.43
N GLY A 100 0.86 15.26 -6.35
CA GLY A 100 0.81 15.70 -7.75
C GLY A 100 2.08 15.40 -8.55
N SER A 101 2.97 14.53 -8.05
CA SER A 101 4.24 14.20 -8.70
C SER A 101 4.07 13.07 -9.71
N SER A 102 4.81 13.14 -10.83
CA SER A 102 4.82 12.06 -11.84
C SER A 102 5.49 10.78 -11.36
N TYR A 103 6.37 10.89 -10.35
CA TYR A 103 7.09 9.79 -9.75
C TYR A 103 7.33 10.07 -8.26
N VAL A 104 7.17 9.04 -7.43
CA VAL A 104 7.53 9.04 -6.02
C VAL A 104 8.04 7.66 -5.67
N ASP A 105 9.23 7.59 -5.09
CA ASP A 105 9.69 6.41 -4.36
C ASP A 105 9.26 6.57 -2.90
N TYR A 106 8.57 5.58 -2.35
CA TYR A 106 7.97 5.69 -1.02
C TYR A 106 9.01 5.75 0.11
N GLU A 107 10.15 5.08 -0.07
CA GLU A 107 11.22 4.99 0.93
C GLU A 107 11.90 6.36 1.03
N VAL A 108 12.36 6.87 -0.11
CA VAL A 108 12.96 8.22 -0.20
C VAL A 108 11.98 9.30 0.26
N TRP A 109 10.69 9.16 -0.07
CA TRP A 109 9.67 10.08 0.41
C TRP A 109 9.55 10.05 1.94
N SER A 110 9.49 8.86 2.54
CA SER A 110 9.28 8.70 3.99
C SER A 110 10.48 9.16 4.82
N GLU A 111 11.68 9.04 4.27
CA GLU A 111 12.94 9.46 4.91
C GLU A 111 13.23 10.95 4.72
N HIS A 112 12.51 11.64 3.84
CA HIS A 112 12.77 13.04 3.54
C HIS A 112 12.70 13.91 4.83
N PRO A 113 13.64 14.84 5.10
CA PRO A 113 13.73 15.60 6.36
C PRO A 113 12.51 16.45 6.74
N MET A 114 11.54 16.58 5.84
CA MET A 114 10.30 17.31 6.06
C MET A 114 9.13 16.39 6.45
N ARG A 115 9.35 15.07 6.50
CA ARG A 115 8.32 14.11 6.87
C ARG A 115 8.35 13.77 8.33
N THR A 116 7.16 13.61 8.85
CA THR A 116 6.88 13.16 10.21
C THR A 116 6.39 11.73 10.21
N LEU A 117 6.60 11.01 11.31
CA LEU A 117 6.00 9.69 11.52
C LEU A 117 4.48 9.70 11.27
N GLY A 118 3.78 10.76 11.71
CA GLY A 118 2.33 10.90 11.50
C GLY A 118 1.92 10.91 10.02
N GLU A 119 2.68 11.59 9.16
CA GLU A 119 2.42 11.58 7.71
C GLU A 119 2.67 10.21 7.10
N VAL A 120 3.75 9.52 7.50
CA VAL A 120 4.08 8.18 7.03
C VAL A 120 2.99 7.17 7.41
N LEU A 121 2.54 7.21 8.66
CA LEU A 121 1.43 6.38 9.15
C LEU A 121 0.12 6.66 8.41
N THR A 122 -0.15 7.94 8.12
CA THR A 122 -1.34 8.35 7.36
C THR A 122 -1.29 7.79 5.94
N ALA A 123 -0.15 7.90 5.25
CA ALA A 123 0.01 7.34 3.91
C ALA A 123 -0.25 5.83 3.87
N CYS A 124 0.30 5.07 4.84
CA CYS A 124 0.10 3.63 4.95
C CYS A 124 -1.38 3.26 5.16
N ARG A 125 -2.07 3.98 6.05
CA ARG A 125 -3.50 3.75 6.35
C ARG A 125 -4.38 4.10 5.16
N THR A 126 -4.10 5.19 4.45
CA THR A 126 -4.80 5.56 3.22
C THR A 126 -4.61 4.51 2.13
N ALA A 127 -3.37 4.04 1.91
CA ALA A 127 -3.07 2.97 0.97
C ALA A 127 -3.79 1.66 1.34
N SER A 128 -3.81 1.30 2.63
CA SER A 128 -4.56 0.14 3.14
C SER A 128 -6.06 0.25 2.84
N ALA A 129 -6.69 1.39 3.14
CA ALA A 129 -8.11 1.61 2.89
C ALA A 129 -8.46 1.51 1.39
N LEU A 130 -7.65 2.11 0.53
CA LEU A 130 -7.84 2.03 -0.92
C LEU A 130 -7.62 0.63 -1.45
N ALA A 131 -6.65 -0.11 -0.91
CA ALA A 131 -6.43 -1.50 -1.30
C ALA A 131 -7.62 -2.39 -0.94
N LEU A 132 -8.18 -2.21 0.26
CA LEU A 132 -9.37 -2.94 0.68
C LEU A 132 -10.59 -2.61 -0.18
N GLN A 133 -10.72 -1.35 -0.60
CA GLN A 133 -11.87 -0.87 -1.37
C GLN A 133 -11.83 -1.24 -2.86
N HIS A 134 -10.64 -1.21 -3.46
CA HIS A 134 -10.48 -1.30 -4.92
C HIS A 134 -9.64 -2.48 -5.39
N GLY A 135 -8.98 -3.20 -4.48
CA GLY A 135 -8.19 -4.36 -4.83
C GLY A 135 -9.03 -5.58 -5.20
N PRO A 136 -8.41 -6.59 -5.82
CA PRO A 136 -9.06 -7.85 -6.13
C PRO A 136 -9.65 -8.47 -4.86
N GLY A 137 -10.89 -8.94 -4.97
CA GLY A 137 -11.51 -9.75 -3.94
C GLY A 137 -10.81 -11.12 -3.79
N PRO A 138 -11.11 -11.86 -2.72
CA PRO A 138 -10.68 -13.24 -2.60
C PRO A 138 -11.12 -14.02 -3.84
N GLN A 139 -10.20 -14.72 -4.49
CA GLN A 139 -10.58 -15.66 -5.54
C GLN A 139 -11.45 -16.74 -4.89
N VAL A 140 -12.76 -16.70 -5.16
CA VAL A 140 -13.64 -17.82 -4.85
C VAL A 140 -13.22 -18.94 -5.79
N ALA A 141 -12.41 -19.87 -5.29
CA ALA A 141 -12.13 -21.10 -6.00
C ALA A 141 -13.46 -21.85 -6.19
N GLY A 142 -13.98 -21.84 -7.42
CA GLY A 142 -15.16 -22.63 -7.78
C GLY A 142 -16.34 -21.83 -8.35
N SER A 143 -16.20 -21.30 -9.55
CA SER A 143 -17.30 -21.21 -10.49
C SER A 143 -16.72 -21.53 -11.87
N GLU A 144 -17.36 -22.44 -12.60
CA GLU A 144 -16.94 -22.97 -13.92
C GLU A 144 -16.12 -24.26 -13.95
N LEU A 145 -16.51 -25.27 -13.16
CA LEU A 145 -16.55 -26.65 -13.67
C LEU A 145 -17.86 -27.28 -13.22
N ASP A 146 -18.68 -27.69 -14.19
CA ASP A 146 -19.88 -28.53 -14.07
C ASP A 146 -21.24 -27.83 -13.88
N ALA A 147 -21.78 -27.27 -14.98
CA ALA A 147 -23.23 -27.26 -15.24
C ALA A 147 -23.47 -27.15 -16.76
N GLY A 148 -22.90 -28.09 -17.50
CA GLY A 148 -23.10 -28.23 -18.93
C GLY A 148 -22.69 -29.61 -19.38
N GLU A 149 -23.59 -30.58 -19.19
CA GLU A 149 -23.89 -31.69 -20.12
C GLU A 149 -24.66 -32.81 -19.40
N ARG A 150 -26.00 -32.77 -19.51
CA ARG A 150 -26.84 -33.82 -20.14
C ARG A 150 -28.33 -33.48 -20.02
#